data_AF-Q6MYN3-F1
#
_entry.id   AF-Q6MYN3-F1
#
_cell.length_a   1.000
_cell.length_b   1.000
_cell.length_c   1.000
_cell.angle_alpha   90.00
_cell.angle_beta   90.00
_cell.angle_gamma   90.00
#
_symmetry.space_group_name_H-M   'P 1'
#
loop_
_entity.id
_entity.type
_entity.pdbx_description
1 polymer ?
#
loop_
_entity_poly.entity_id
_entity_poly.type
_entity_poly.pdbx_seq_one_letter_code
_entity_poly.pdbx_strand_id
1 'polypeptide(L)'
;MPSQLRKILVLGATGVIGRYIVKAIATAAPTSFDRVAIFTSENTINTKKEQIQWLRDHGVEIIVGDLNDEARVREAYQGFDTIVSCLGRNMIAAQINLIRIAETCPNVIRFFPSEYGTDIEYGPQSAHEKPHQFKLQVRKFIREEVKRLEHTYLVTGPYADLYLENASKCPRAGTFDVANKKAVLLGDGNGRISLTTMSDVGKVLVAAIINNEASCNQALKVNSFTTTPNEILAEFERQTQAKWEREYTSLPELKQLEQELWEANDPLAVVATLRRIWTEGGTLYEMRDNDKIHAPDMDTLEIAVARAIEAQSA
;
A
#
# COMPACT_ATOMS: atom_id res chain seq x y z
N MET A 1 -17.10 -24.15 -11.47
CA MET A 1 -16.88 -22.69 -11.38
C MET A 1 -15.91 -22.46 -10.25
N PRO A 2 -14.91 -21.59 -10.41
CA PRO A 2 -14.03 -21.23 -9.30
C PRO A 2 -14.87 -20.73 -8.12
N SER A 3 -14.50 -21.14 -6.91
CA SER A 3 -15.18 -20.71 -5.70
C SER A 3 -15.06 -19.18 -5.59
N GLN A 4 -16.19 -18.48 -5.47
CA GLN A 4 -16.18 -17.07 -5.13
C GLN A 4 -15.48 -16.87 -3.79
N LEU A 5 -14.59 -15.88 -3.70
CA LEU A 5 -13.90 -15.50 -2.47
C LEU A 5 -14.78 -14.52 -1.71
N ARG A 6 -15.40 -14.96 -0.60
CA ARG A 6 -16.46 -14.20 0.08
C ARG A 6 -16.24 -14.01 1.58
N LYS A 7 -15.24 -14.68 2.17
CA LYS A 7 -14.99 -14.64 3.61
C LYS A 7 -13.58 -14.13 3.88
N ILE A 8 -13.49 -12.85 4.23
CA ILE A 8 -12.23 -12.10 4.26
C ILE A 8 -11.76 -11.87 5.70
N LEU A 9 -10.53 -12.27 5.99
CA LEU A 9 -9.83 -11.91 7.23
C LEU A 9 -8.70 -10.92 6.93
N VAL A 10 -8.71 -9.76 7.59
CA VAL A 10 -7.69 -8.73 7.42
C VAL A 10 -6.74 -8.69 8.63
N LEU A 11 -5.44 -8.79 8.37
CA LEU A 11 -4.38 -8.61 9.36
C LEU A 11 -3.82 -7.18 9.23
N GLY A 12 -3.57 -6.50 10.35
CA GLY A 12 -3.03 -5.13 10.30
C GLY A 12 -4.03 -4.06 9.82
N ALA A 13 -5.33 -4.32 9.98
CA ALA A 13 -6.42 -3.47 9.50
C ALA A 13 -6.44 -2.03 10.04
N THR A 14 -5.73 -1.74 11.13
CA THR A 14 -5.65 -0.38 11.71
C THR A 14 -4.36 0.36 11.35
N GLY A 15 -3.51 -0.24 10.50
CA GLY A 15 -2.30 0.40 9.96
C GLY A 15 -2.60 1.49 8.95
N VAL A 16 -1.55 2.17 8.48
CA VAL A 16 -1.63 3.30 7.52
C VAL A 16 -2.47 2.95 6.30
N ILE A 17 -2.12 1.86 5.60
CA ILE A 17 -2.90 1.39 4.43
C ILE A 17 -4.06 0.47 4.84
N GLY A 18 -3.87 -0.32 5.89
CA GLY A 18 -4.86 -1.30 6.36
C GLY A 18 -6.24 -0.69 6.62
N ARG A 19 -6.28 0.55 7.15
CA ARG A 19 -7.55 1.25 7.42
C ARG A 19 -8.36 1.57 6.17
N TYR A 20 -7.70 1.86 5.05
CA TYR A 20 -8.37 2.12 3.78
C TYR A 20 -8.82 0.83 3.11
N ILE A 21 -7.97 -0.20 3.17
CA ILE A 21 -8.30 -1.54 2.67
C ILE A 21 -9.52 -2.12 3.40
N VAL A 22 -9.51 -2.15 4.73
CA VAL A 22 -10.63 -2.72 5.49
C VAL A 22 -11.91 -1.90 5.31
N LYS A 23 -11.79 -0.56 5.17
CA LYS A 23 -12.93 0.31 4.88
C LYS A 23 -13.54 0.00 3.52
N ALA A 24 -12.73 -0.20 2.48
CA ALA A 24 -13.21 -0.59 1.17
C ALA A 24 -13.88 -1.97 1.19
N ILE A 25 -13.27 -2.95 1.86
CA ILE A 25 -13.84 -4.30 2.04
C ILE A 25 -15.19 -4.22 2.77
N ALA A 26 -15.27 -3.49 3.89
CA ALA A 26 -16.50 -3.32 4.66
C ALA A 26 -17.61 -2.62 3.85
N THR A 27 -17.24 -1.63 3.03
CA THR A 27 -18.19 -0.92 2.16
C THR A 27 -18.75 -1.84 1.07
N ALA A 28 -17.94 -2.74 0.51
CA ALA A 28 -18.36 -3.71 -0.49
C ALA A 28 -19.05 -4.95 0.11
N ALA A 29 -18.90 -5.19 1.41
CA ALA A 29 -19.40 -6.40 2.07
C ALA A 29 -20.88 -6.69 1.83
N PRO A 30 -21.82 -5.71 1.93
CA PRO A 30 -23.25 -5.99 1.75
C PRO A 30 -23.63 -6.66 0.42
N THR A 31 -22.82 -6.50 -0.62
CA THR A 31 -23.08 -7.06 -1.96
C THR A 31 -22.09 -8.14 -2.37
N SER A 32 -20.90 -8.19 -1.78
CA SER A 32 -19.78 -8.96 -2.30
C SER A 32 -19.19 -9.97 -1.32
N PHE A 33 -19.37 -9.80 -0.02
CA PHE A 33 -18.72 -10.63 1.00
C PHE A 33 -19.73 -11.13 2.04
N ASP A 34 -19.65 -12.42 2.39
CA ASP A 34 -20.53 -13.03 3.38
C ASP A 34 -20.05 -12.81 4.82
N ARG A 35 -18.73 -12.62 4.97
CA ARG A 35 -18.09 -12.47 6.27
C ARG A 35 -16.82 -11.64 6.15
N VAL A 36 -16.69 -10.62 6.99
CA VAL A 36 -15.49 -9.79 7.06
C VAL A 36 -15.05 -9.68 8.51
N ALA A 37 -13.78 -9.96 8.77
CA ALA A 37 -13.20 -9.83 10.09
C ALA A 37 -11.82 -9.20 10.05
N ILE A 38 -11.40 -8.66 11.19
CA ILE A 38 -10.00 -8.32 11.43
C ILE A 38 -9.43 -9.21 12.53
N PHE A 39 -8.14 -9.53 12.42
CA PHE A 39 -7.36 -10.12 13.51
C PHE A 39 -6.44 -9.06 14.12
N THR A 40 -6.62 -8.76 15.41
CA THR A 40 -5.94 -7.64 16.05
C THR A 40 -5.63 -7.89 17.52
N SER A 41 -4.66 -7.17 18.07
CA SER A 41 -4.26 -7.31 19.48
C SER A 41 -5.19 -6.54 20.41
N GLU A 42 -5.28 -7.00 21.66
CA GLU A 42 -6.03 -6.32 22.73
C GLU A 42 -5.56 -4.86 22.92
N ASN A 43 -4.25 -4.61 22.83
CA ASN A 43 -3.70 -3.25 22.88
C ASN A 43 -4.25 -2.36 21.77
N THR A 44 -4.43 -2.89 20.56
CA THR A 44 -5.00 -2.12 19.43
C THR A 44 -6.45 -1.75 19.70
N ILE A 45 -7.23 -2.66 20.29
CA ILE A 45 -8.63 -2.39 20.68
C ILE A 45 -8.70 -1.23 21.67
N ASN A 46 -7.79 -1.22 22.65
CA ASN A 46 -7.76 -0.21 23.69
C ASN A 46 -7.22 1.15 23.23
N THR A 47 -6.29 1.16 22.27
CA THR A 47 -5.63 2.38 21.80
C THR A 47 -6.27 3.02 20.56
N LYS A 48 -7.01 2.25 19.75
CA LYS A 48 -7.64 2.72 18.50
C LYS A 48 -9.16 2.59 18.53
N LYS A 49 -9.77 2.99 19.64
CA LYS A 49 -11.20 2.79 19.95
C LYS A 49 -12.13 3.26 18.84
N GLU A 50 -11.92 4.46 18.30
CA GLU A 50 -12.77 5.02 17.24
C GLU A 50 -12.73 4.19 15.95
N GLN A 51 -11.54 3.77 15.52
CA GLN A 51 -11.40 2.93 14.32
C GLN A 51 -12.05 1.56 14.52
N ILE A 52 -11.88 0.95 15.70
CA ILE A 52 -12.49 -0.33 16.03
C ILE A 52 -14.02 -0.21 16.14
N GLN A 53 -14.51 0.90 16.70
CA GLN A 53 -15.95 1.15 16.77
C GLN A 53 -16.55 1.32 15.38
N TRP A 54 -15.91 2.11 14.50
CA TRP A 54 -16.33 2.26 13.12
C TRP A 54 -16.42 0.90 12.41
N LEU A 55 -15.45 0.00 12.62
CA LEU A 55 -15.47 -1.36 12.07
C LEU A 55 -16.66 -2.17 12.55
N ARG A 56 -16.96 -2.16 13.85
CA ARG A 56 -18.14 -2.84 14.42
C ARG A 56 -19.44 -2.31 13.83
N ASP A 57 -19.55 -0.98 13.71
CA ASP A 57 -20.74 -0.32 13.16
C ASP A 57 -20.97 -0.68 11.69
N HIS A 58 -19.92 -1.10 10.98
CA HIS A 58 -19.96 -1.56 9.58
C HIS A 58 -19.94 -3.09 9.46
N GLY A 59 -20.30 -3.81 10.52
CA GLY A 59 -20.48 -5.26 10.48
C GLY A 59 -19.18 -6.07 10.39
N VAL A 60 -18.02 -5.45 10.66
CA VAL A 60 -16.72 -6.14 10.67
C VAL A 60 -16.51 -6.82 12.03
N GLU A 61 -16.31 -8.14 12.01
CA GLU A 61 -16.00 -8.92 13.20
C GLU A 61 -14.59 -8.59 13.73
N ILE A 62 -14.44 -8.52 15.06
CA ILE A 62 -13.15 -8.27 15.70
C ILE A 62 -12.66 -9.56 16.37
N ILE A 63 -11.65 -10.19 15.80
CA ILE A 63 -11.01 -11.38 16.36
C ILE A 63 -9.75 -10.93 17.11
N VAL A 64 -9.73 -11.17 18.42
CA VAL A 64 -8.59 -10.79 19.27
C VAL A 64 -7.55 -11.91 19.26
N GLY A 65 -6.28 -11.54 19.09
CA GLY A 65 -5.15 -12.46 19.25
C GLY A 65 -3.79 -11.82 18.95
N ASP A 66 -2.75 -12.64 19.05
CA ASP A 66 -1.37 -12.28 18.73
C ASP A 66 -0.93 -13.02 17.47
N LEU A 67 -0.22 -12.35 16.56
CA LEU A 67 0.31 -12.94 15.33
C LEU A 67 1.42 -13.96 15.59
N ASN A 68 2.03 -13.93 16.79
CA ASN A 68 3.04 -14.88 17.23
C ASN A 68 2.44 -16.15 17.85
N ASP A 69 1.13 -16.15 18.15
CA ASP A 69 0.41 -17.34 18.61
C ASP A 69 -0.14 -18.11 17.41
N GLU A 70 0.63 -19.09 16.93
CA GLU A 70 0.27 -19.88 15.76
C GLU A 70 -1.05 -20.63 15.91
N ALA A 71 -1.37 -21.09 17.13
CA ALA A 71 -2.62 -21.80 17.38
C ALA A 71 -3.80 -20.84 17.22
N ARG A 72 -3.68 -19.64 17.79
CA ARG A 72 -4.70 -18.60 17.67
C ARG A 72 -4.85 -18.07 16.25
N VAL A 73 -3.74 -17.92 15.50
CA VAL A 73 -3.80 -17.56 14.07
C VAL A 73 -4.51 -18.65 13.26
N ARG A 74 -4.19 -19.93 13.49
CA ARG A 74 -4.85 -21.06 12.80
C ARG A 74 -6.33 -21.14 13.10
N GLU A 75 -6.72 -20.86 14.34
CA GLU A 75 -8.13 -20.75 14.75
C GLU A 75 -8.81 -19.57 14.05
N ALA A 76 -8.17 -18.39 14.02
CA ALA A 76 -8.71 -17.21 13.35
C ALA A 76 -8.89 -17.41 11.84
N TYR A 77 -8.04 -18.23 11.21
CA TYR A 77 -8.19 -18.59 9.80
C TYR A 77 -9.40 -19.49 9.53
N GLN A 78 -9.95 -20.17 10.55
CA GLN A 78 -11.12 -21.04 10.35
C GLN A 78 -12.33 -20.24 9.90
N GLY A 79 -12.95 -20.70 8.81
CA GLY A 79 -14.14 -20.07 8.24
C GLY A 79 -13.86 -18.83 7.39
N PHE A 80 -12.61 -18.57 7.01
CA PHE A 80 -12.23 -17.57 6.01
C PHE A 80 -11.61 -18.23 4.78
N ASP A 81 -11.89 -17.69 3.60
CA ASP A 81 -11.32 -18.16 2.33
C ASP A 81 -10.19 -17.27 1.84
N THR A 82 -10.13 -16.03 2.32
CA THR A 82 -9.19 -15.03 1.86
C THR A 82 -8.53 -14.33 3.05
N ILE A 83 -7.20 -14.31 3.07
CA ILE A 83 -6.43 -13.56 4.06
C ILE A 83 -5.80 -12.35 3.37
N VAL A 84 -6.00 -11.17 3.94
CA VAL A 84 -5.43 -9.91 3.48
C VAL A 84 -4.47 -9.39 4.54
N SER A 85 -3.17 -9.50 4.30
CA SER A 85 -2.15 -8.99 5.20
C SER A 85 -1.82 -7.55 4.86
N CYS A 86 -2.10 -6.62 5.77
CA CYS A 86 -1.74 -5.20 5.72
C CYS A 86 -0.67 -4.83 6.76
N LEU A 87 0.20 -5.80 7.10
CA LEU A 87 1.22 -5.62 8.13
C LEU A 87 2.27 -4.58 7.74
N GLY A 88 2.69 -3.78 8.71
CA GLY A 88 3.70 -2.74 8.52
C GLY A 88 5.09 -3.30 8.24
N ARG A 89 6.03 -2.41 7.87
CA ARG A 89 7.40 -2.74 7.46
C ARG A 89 8.15 -3.63 8.46
N ASN A 90 7.96 -3.39 9.76
CA ASN A 90 8.57 -4.15 10.85
C ASN A 90 8.05 -5.60 10.97
N MET A 91 6.92 -5.92 10.34
CA MET A 91 6.27 -7.23 10.43
C MET A 91 6.24 -7.98 9.09
N ILE A 92 6.94 -7.48 8.06
CA ILE A 92 6.94 -8.10 6.73
C ILE A 92 7.51 -9.52 6.77
N ALA A 93 8.62 -9.74 7.48
CA ALA A 93 9.23 -11.06 7.60
C ALA A 93 8.33 -12.07 8.33
N ALA A 94 7.54 -11.61 9.31
CA ALA A 94 6.60 -12.46 10.05
C ALA A 94 5.51 -13.07 9.15
N GLN A 95 5.24 -12.46 7.99
CA GLN A 95 4.29 -12.99 7.01
C GLN A 95 4.64 -14.39 6.52
N ILE A 96 5.93 -14.76 6.50
CA ILE A 96 6.35 -16.11 6.09
C ILE A 96 5.65 -17.17 6.95
N ASN A 97 5.58 -16.97 8.27
CA ASN A 97 4.91 -17.91 9.16
C ASN A 97 3.39 -17.88 8.97
N LEU A 98 2.81 -16.69 8.79
CA LEU A 98 1.37 -16.53 8.56
C LEU A 98 0.90 -17.19 7.27
N ILE A 99 1.73 -17.15 6.22
CA ILE A 99 1.50 -17.83 4.94
C ILE A 99 1.67 -19.34 5.11
N ARG A 100 2.68 -19.80 5.86
CA ARG A 100 2.86 -21.22 6.18
C ARG A 100 1.63 -21.80 6.90
N ILE A 101 1.08 -21.07 7.86
CA ILE A 101 -0.16 -21.51 8.55
C ILE A 101 -1.32 -21.55 7.55
N ALA A 102 -1.47 -20.52 6.70
CA ALA A 102 -2.54 -20.46 5.68
C ALA A 102 -2.46 -21.62 4.69
N GLU A 103 -1.25 -22.01 4.26
CA GLU A 103 -1.01 -23.16 3.37
C GLU A 103 -1.58 -24.45 3.97
N THR A 104 -1.47 -24.63 5.28
CA THR A 104 -2.02 -25.80 6.00
C THR A 104 -3.54 -25.76 6.24
N CYS A 105 -4.22 -24.64 5.99
CA CYS A 105 -5.65 -24.47 6.23
C CYS A 105 -6.46 -24.65 4.94
N PRO A 106 -7.13 -25.80 4.70
CA PRO A 106 -7.75 -26.10 3.41
C PRO A 106 -8.84 -25.11 2.98
N ASN A 107 -9.49 -24.46 3.95
CA ASN A 107 -10.50 -23.44 3.71
C ASN A 107 -9.92 -22.13 3.18
N VAL A 108 -8.66 -21.81 3.48
CA VAL A 108 -8.01 -20.60 2.99
C VAL A 108 -7.53 -20.86 1.57
N ILE A 109 -8.13 -20.17 0.61
CA ILE A 109 -7.88 -20.33 -0.82
C ILE A 109 -6.87 -19.29 -1.30
N ARG A 110 -7.01 -18.02 -0.87
CA ARG A 110 -6.21 -16.90 -1.38
C ARG A 110 -5.53 -16.12 -0.26
N PHE A 111 -4.27 -15.73 -0.49
CA PHE A 111 -3.51 -14.84 0.38
C PHE A 111 -3.03 -13.60 -0.37
N PHE A 112 -3.37 -12.42 0.14
CA PHE A 112 -2.84 -11.13 -0.31
C PHE A 112 -1.76 -10.69 0.68
N PRO A 113 -0.47 -10.88 0.37
CA PRO A 113 0.62 -10.41 1.24
C PRO A 113 0.70 -8.88 1.25
N SER A 114 1.34 -8.34 2.29
CA SER A 114 1.57 -6.91 2.47
C SER A 114 2.57 -6.40 1.44
N GLU A 115 2.04 -6.04 0.28
CA GLU A 115 2.76 -5.57 -0.91
C GLU A 115 2.44 -4.09 -1.14
N TYR A 116 1.21 -3.79 -1.55
CA TYR A 116 0.54 -2.47 -1.66
C TYR A 116 1.46 -1.27 -1.85
N GLY A 117 2.45 -1.33 -2.74
CA GLY A 117 3.44 -0.28 -2.83
C GLY A 117 4.33 -0.42 -4.05
N THR A 118 5.54 0.15 -3.96
CA THR A 118 6.63 -0.04 -4.93
C THR A 118 6.81 -1.52 -5.22
N ASP A 119 6.87 -1.87 -6.51
CA ASP A 119 7.21 -3.21 -6.92
C ASP A 119 8.63 -3.55 -6.50
N ILE A 120 8.78 -4.69 -5.83
CA ILE A 120 10.07 -5.17 -5.36
C ILE A 120 10.80 -6.02 -6.39
N GLU A 121 10.25 -6.17 -7.59
CA GLU A 121 10.86 -6.87 -8.71
C GLU A 121 10.81 -6.03 -10.01
N TYR A 122 10.87 -4.69 -9.87
CA TYR A 122 10.78 -3.75 -11.00
C TYR A 122 11.94 -3.78 -11.99
N GLY A 123 13.09 -4.31 -11.57
CA GLY A 123 14.29 -4.42 -12.38
C GLY A 123 15.45 -5.07 -11.62
N PRO A 124 16.59 -5.32 -12.28
CA PRO A 124 17.72 -6.05 -11.69
C PRO A 124 18.26 -5.43 -10.39
N GLN A 125 18.22 -4.10 -10.29
CA GLN A 125 18.69 -3.37 -9.10
C GLN A 125 17.85 -3.68 -7.85
N SER A 126 16.58 -4.06 -8.01
CA SER A 126 15.65 -4.26 -6.91
C SER A 126 16.13 -5.31 -5.89
N ALA A 127 16.90 -6.31 -6.35
CA ALA A 127 17.50 -7.32 -5.49
C ALA A 127 18.47 -6.75 -4.44
N HIS A 128 19.01 -5.56 -4.68
CA HIS A 128 19.95 -4.87 -3.78
C HIS A 128 19.31 -3.72 -3.00
N GLU A 129 18.05 -3.37 -3.29
CA GLU A 129 17.35 -2.31 -2.60
C GLU A 129 17.03 -2.73 -1.16
N LYS A 130 17.64 -2.04 -0.18
CA LYS A 130 17.46 -2.35 1.25
C LYS A 130 15.98 -2.39 1.68
N PRO A 131 15.10 -1.47 1.23
CA PRO A 131 13.68 -1.52 1.60
C PRO A 131 12.91 -2.73 1.06
N HIS A 132 13.45 -3.46 0.07
CA HIS A 132 12.74 -4.54 -0.62
C HIS A 132 13.04 -5.93 -0.03
N GLN A 133 14.12 -6.06 0.75
CA GLN A 133 14.70 -7.35 1.16
C GLN A 133 13.70 -8.29 1.85
N PHE A 134 12.93 -7.81 2.83
CA PHE A 134 11.96 -8.67 3.52
C PHE A 134 10.81 -9.12 2.61
N LYS A 135 10.34 -8.27 1.69
CA LYS A 135 9.30 -8.66 0.73
C LYS A 135 9.84 -9.65 -0.31
N LEU A 136 11.09 -9.48 -0.74
CA LEU A 136 11.76 -10.45 -1.62
C LEU A 136 11.84 -11.83 -0.96
N GLN A 137 12.14 -11.90 0.35
CA GLN A 137 12.10 -13.14 1.11
C GLN A 137 10.69 -13.75 1.17
N VAL A 138 9.64 -12.93 1.34
CA VAL A 138 8.24 -13.39 1.30
C VAL A 138 7.87 -13.95 -0.08
N ARG A 139 8.13 -13.22 -1.17
CA ARG A 139 7.87 -13.70 -2.54
C ARG A 139 8.66 -14.97 -2.85
N LYS A 140 9.92 -15.06 -2.41
CA LYS A 140 10.74 -16.28 -2.53
C LYS A 140 10.09 -17.46 -1.81
N PHE A 141 9.70 -17.28 -0.54
CA PHE A 141 9.02 -18.34 0.23
C PHE A 141 7.73 -18.80 -0.45
N ILE A 142 6.91 -17.88 -0.95
CA ILE A 142 5.69 -18.24 -1.69
C ILE A 142 6.04 -19.06 -2.94
N ARG A 143 7.06 -18.67 -3.72
CA ARG A 143 7.43 -19.40 -4.94
C ARG A 143 7.99 -20.80 -4.67
N GLU A 144 8.76 -20.97 -3.60
CA GLU A 144 9.51 -22.21 -3.33
C GLU A 144 8.75 -23.19 -2.45
N GLU A 145 7.95 -22.71 -1.50
CA GLU A 145 7.40 -23.54 -0.40
C GLU A 145 5.87 -23.64 -0.41
N VAL A 146 5.16 -22.73 -1.09
CA VAL A 146 3.69 -22.73 -1.15
C VAL A 146 3.22 -23.50 -2.39
N LYS A 147 2.32 -24.48 -2.19
CA LYS A 147 1.87 -25.38 -3.26
C LYS A 147 0.39 -25.25 -3.55
N ARG A 148 -0.45 -25.08 -2.52
CA ARG A 148 -1.90 -25.07 -2.63
C ARG A 148 -2.47 -23.65 -2.56
N LEU A 149 -1.99 -22.85 -1.62
CA LEU A 149 -2.49 -21.51 -1.35
C LEU A 149 -2.20 -20.59 -2.52
N GLU A 150 -3.26 -20.06 -3.11
CA GLU A 150 -3.14 -19.06 -4.16
C GLU A 150 -2.70 -17.73 -3.55
N HIS A 151 -2.06 -16.89 -4.36
CA HIS A 151 -1.62 -15.57 -3.92
C HIS A 151 -1.85 -14.49 -4.97
N THR A 152 -1.91 -13.24 -4.53
CA THR A 152 -1.95 -12.08 -5.41
C THR A 152 -1.07 -10.98 -4.84
N TYR A 153 -0.02 -10.58 -5.57
CA TYR A 153 0.77 -9.41 -5.20
C TYR A 153 0.11 -8.16 -5.79
N LEU A 154 -0.43 -7.29 -4.94
CA LEU A 154 -1.01 -6.03 -5.41
C LEU A 154 0.05 -4.93 -5.36
N VAL A 155 0.60 -4.60 -6.52
CA VAL A 155 1.62 -3.57 -6.72
C VAL A 155 0.93 -2.27 -7.11
N THR A 156 0.96 -1.29 -6.20
CA THR A 156 0.25 -0.02 -6.37
C THR A 156 1.18 1.17 -6.60
N GLY A 157 2.50 0.94 -6.59
CA GLY A 157 3.46 2.04 -6.63
C GLY A 157 3.35 2.97 -5.40
N PRO A 158 3.84 4.21 -5.50
CA PRO A 158 3.75 5.20 -4.42
C PRO A 158 2.31 5.57 -4.07
N TYR A 159 2.05 5.78 -2.77
CA TYR A 159 0.80 6.37 -2.31
C TYR A 159 0.79 7.87 -2.61
N ALA A 160 -0.23 8.33 -3.35
CA ALA A 160 -0.41 9.76 -3.64
C ALA A 160 -0.47 10.57 -2.34
N ASP A 161 -1.22 10.10 -1.35
CA ASP A 161 -1.45 10.78 -0.07
C ASP A 161 -0.13 11.09 0.67
N LEU A 162 0.84 10.17 0.69
CA LEU A 162 2.16 10.42 1.30
C LEU A 162 3.12 11.11 0.33
N TYR A 163 2.95 10.92 -0.98
CA TYR A 163 3.81 11.58 -1.96
C TYR A 163 3.63 13.09 -1.93
N LEU A 164 2.37 13.53 -1.74
CA LEU A 164 1.88 14.91 -1.78
C LEU A 164 1.86 15.62 -0.40
N GLU A 165 2.34 14.98 0.66
CA GLU A 165 2.32 15.55 2.01
C GLU A 165 3.44 16.58 2.25
N ASN A 166 3.32 17.33 3.35
CA ASN A 166 4.42 18.14 3.85
C ASN A 166 5.45 17.26 4.57
N ALA A 167 6.57 17.01 3.91
CA ALA A 167 7.70 16.25 4.44
C ALA A 167 8.72 17.15 5.17
N SER A 168 8.27 17.97 6.13
CA SER A 168 9.08 18.99 6.82
C SER A 168 10.35 18.45 7.50
N LYS A 169 10.38 17.16 7.87
CA LYS A 169 11.57 16.51 8.45
C LYS A 169 12.69 16.26 7.43
N CYS A 170 12.35 16.13 6.15
CA CYS A 170 13.32 15.92 5.07
C CYS A 170 12.82 16.50 3.74
N PRO A 171 12.75 17.84 3.61
CA PRO A 171 12.24 18.49 2.39
C PRO A 171 13.03 18.09 1.13
N ARG A 172 14.34 17.82 1.28
CA ARG A 172 15.23 17.35 0.20
C ARG A 172 14.81 15.99 -0.39
N ALA A 173 14.00 15.20 0.31
CA ALA A 173 13.40 13.97 -0.23
C ALA A 173 12.08 14.23 -0.98
N GLY A 174 11.75 15.50 -1.25
CA GLY A 174 10.54 15.96 -1.92
C GLY A 174 9.43 16.32 -0.93
N THR A 175 8.82 17.49 -1.12
CA THR A 175 7.74 17.99 -0.24
C THR A 175 6.79 18.92 -0.97
N PHE A 176 5.54 18.97 -0.51
CA PHE A 176 4.54 19.98 -0.88
C PHE A 176 3.98 20.61 0.39
N ASP A 177 4.49 21.80 0.74
CA ASP A 177 4.11 22.56 1.93
C ASP A 177 3.03 23.60 1.60
N VAL A 178 1.78 23.25 1.91
CA VAL A 178 0.59 24.08 1.64
C VAL A 178 0.60 25.37 2.48
N ALA A 179 1.12 25.34 3.70
CA ALA A 179 1.11 26.48 4.60
C ALA A 179 2.08 27.57 4.13
N ASN A 180 3.29 27.17 3.73
CA ASN A 180 4.33 28.08 3.29
C ASN A 180 4.35 28.32 1.77
N LYS A 181 3.48 27.63 1.02
CA LYS A 181 3.47 27.62 -0.45
C LYS A 181 4.85 27.30 -1.01
N LYS A 182 5.47 26.25 -0.49
CA LYS A 182 6.80 25.78 -0.93
C LYS A 182 6.74 24.34 -1.42
N ALA A 183 7.45 24.04 -2.49
CA ALA A 183 7.62 22.68 -2.96
C ALA A 183 9.08 22.40 -3.31
N VAL A 184 9.54 21.21 -2.94
CA VAL A 184 10.80 20.64 -3.42
C VAL A 184 10.45 19.49 -4.35
N LEU A 185 10.72 19.66 -5.64
CA LEU A 185 10.44 18.67 -6.66
C LEU A 185 11.66 17.77 -6.87
N LEU A 186 11.44 16.49 -7.18
CA LEU A 186 12.53 15.54 -7.40
C LEU A 186 12.91 15.44 -8.87
N GLY A 187 14.22 15.30 -9.13
CA GLY A 187 14.77 15.28 -10.47
C GLY A 187 14.68 16.66 -11.14
N ASP A 188 14.28 16.67 -12.40
CA ASP A 188 13.98 17.90 -13.17
C ASP A 188 12.48 18.28 -13.12
N GLY A 189 11.68 17.49 -12.39
CA GLY A 189 10.23 17.63 -12.28
C GLY A 189 9.42 17.17 -13.50
N ASN A 190 10.05 16.65 -14.55
CA ASN A 190 9.37 16.15 -15.77
C ASN A 190 9.31 14.63 -15.85
N GLY A 191 10.08 13.92 -15.01
CA GLY A 191 9.99 12.47 -14.86
C GLY A 191 8.56 12.04 -14.51
N ARG A 192 8.01 11.08 -15.26
CA ARG A 192 6.68 10.55 -14.98
C ARG A 192 6.68 9.72 -13.70
N ILE A 193 5.58 9.75 -12.97
CA ILE A 193 5.32 8.92 -11.80
C ILE A 193 3.88 8.42 -11.82
N SER A 194 3.67 7.14 -11.56
CA SER A 194 2.34 6.56 -11.38
C SER A 194 2.04 6.45 -9.89
N LEU A 195 0.93 7.05 -9.46
CA LEU A 195 0.53 7.15 -8.07
C LEU A 195 -0.81 6.45 -7.86
N THR A 196 -1.01 5.90 -6.66
CA THR A 196 -2.29 5.35 -6.22
C THR A 196 -2.73 6.07 -4.96
N THR A 197 -3.96 6.58 -4.90
CA THR A 197 -4.49 7.09 -3.62
C THR A 197 -4.69 5.91 -2.66
N MET A 198 -4.47 6.10 -1.36
CA MET A 198 -4.67 5.02 -0.39
C MET A 198 -6.13 4.51 -0.39
N SER A 199 -7.07 5.39 -0.71
CA SER A 199 -8.47 5.04 -0.96
C SER A 199 -8.61 4.04 -2.11
N ASP A 200 -7.98 4.32 -3.26
CA ASP A 200 -8.01 3.44 -4.42
C ASP A 200 -7.28 2.12 -4.19
N VAL A 201 -6.24 2.08 -3.36
CA VAL A 201 -5.61 0.80 -2.95
C VAL A 201 -6.66 -0.15 -2.35
N GLY A 202 -7.60 0.37 -1.57
CA GLY A 202 -8.73 -0.42 -1.07
C GLY A 202 -9.66 -0.88 -2.20
N LYS A 203 -10.02 0.02 -3.11
CA LYS A 203 -10.91 -0.30 -4.25
C LYS A 203 -10.31 -1.37 -5.16
N VAL A 204 -9.05 -1.24 -5.55
CA VAL A 204 -8.37 -2.21 -6.43
C VAL A 204 -8.14 -3.55 -5.74
N LEU A 205 -7.95 -3.59 -4.42
CA LEU A 205 -7.91 -4.85 -3.68
C LEU A 205 -9.26 -5.56 -3.71
N VAL A 206 -10.36 -4.85 -3.45
CA VAL A 206 -11.72 -5.40 -3.54
C VAL A 206 -11.98 -5.93 -4.96
N ALA A 207 -11.62 -5.16 -5.99
CA ALA A 207 -11.75 -5.58 -7.38
C ALA A 207 -10.94 -6.85 -7.70
N ALA A 208 -9.72 -6.96 -7.16
CA ALA A 208 -8.89 -8.15 -7.31
C ALA A 208 -9.45 -9.39 -6.58
N ILE A 209 -10.10 -9.21 -5.42
CA ILE A 209 -10.76 -10.32 -4.70
C ILE A 209 -12.00 -10.79 -5.47
N ILE A 210 -12.83 -9.86 -5.96
CA ILE A 210 -14.05 -10.19 -6.72
C ILE A 210 -13.68 -10.90 -8.04
N ASN A 211 -12.70 -10.37 -8.76
CA ASN A 211 -12.21 -10.94 -10.02
C ASN A 211 -11.08 -11.95 -9.78
N ASN A 212 -11.36 -12.95 -8.92
CA ASN A 212 -10.33 -13.84 -8.37
C ASN A 212 -9.54 -14.62 -9.44
N GLU A 213 -10.17 -15.02 -10.54
CA GLU A 213 -9.51 -15.73 -11.63
C GLU A 213 -8.47 -14.83 -12.29
N ALA A 214 -8.86 -13.59 -12.59
CA ALA A 214 -8.01 -12.60 -13.23
C ALA A 214 -6.83 -12.17 -12.34
N SER A 215 -6.96 -12.30 -11.01
CA SER A 215 -5.94 -11.90 -10.04
C SER A 215 -5.08 -13.05 -9.50
N CYS A 216 -5.36 -14.31 -9.88
CA CYS A 216 -4.72 -15.49 -9.30
C CYS A 216 -3.23 -15.61 -9.65
N ASN A 217 -2.40 -15.94 -8.64
CA ASN A 217 -0.99 -16.32 -8.71
C ASN A 217 -0.11 -15.40 -9.55
N GLN A 218 -0.25 -14.09 -9.35
CA GLN A 218 0.45 -13.08 -10.13
C GLN A 218 0.66 -11.78 -9.34
N ALA A 219 1.50 -10.92 -9.91
CA ALA A 219 1.61 -9.52 -9.50
C ALA A 219 0.74 -8.64 -10.40
N LEU A 220 -0.23 -7.95 -9.79
CA LEU A 220 -1.07 -6.96 -10.45
C LEU A 220 -0.45 -5.57 -10.25
N LYS A 221 -0.10 -4.90 -11.35
CA LYS A 221 0.44 -3.53 -11.36
C LYS A 221 -0.70 -2.56 -11.67
N VAL A 222 -1.12 -1.81 -10.67
CA VAL A 222 -2.26 -0.90 -10.76
C VAL A 222 -1.87 0.49 -10.31
N ASN A 223 -2.61 1.50 -10.77
CA ASN A 223 -2.47 2.86 -10.26
C ASN A 223 -3.77 3.66 -10.39
N SER A 224 -3.83 4.80 -9.71
CA SER A 224 -4.92 5.78 -9.90
C SER A 224 -4.66 6.65 -11.12
N PHE A 225 -3.50 7.32 -11.17
CA PHE A 225 -3.13 8.23 -12.26
C PHE A 225 -1.62 8.27 -12.48
N THR A 226 -1.19 8.81 -13.62
CA THR A 226 0.22 9.05 -13.94
C THR A 226 0.42 10.53 -14.27
N THR A 227 1.44 11.15 -13.67
CA THR A 227 1.68 12.59 -13.76
C THR A 227 3.19 12.88 -13.64
N THR A 228 3.57 14.14 -13.46
CA THR A 228 4.93 14.60 -13.18
C THR A 228 4.94 15.53 -11.95
N PRO A 229 6.07 15.69 -11.25
CA PRO A 229 6.17 16.66 -10.15
C PRO A 229 5.79 18.10 -10.54
N ASN A 230 6.10 18.53 -11.77
CA ASN A 230 5.69 19.85 -12.28
C ASN A 230 4.16 19.97 -12.43
N GLU A 231 3.50 18.94 -12.97
CA GLU A 231 2.03 18.91 -13.07
C GLU A 231 1.35 18.89 -11.70
N ILE A 232 1.90 18.14 -10.73
CA ILE A 232 1.43 18.13 -9.35
C ILE A 232 1.49 19.55 -8.76
N LEU A 233 2.64 20.22 -8.88
CA LEU A 233 2.80 21.58 -8.36
C LEU A 233 1.85 22.55 -9.05
N ALA A 234 1.69 22.45 -10.38
CA ALA A 234 0.75 23.28 -11.11
C ALA A 234 -0.69 23.10 -10.60
N GLU A 235 -1.08 21.88 -10.24
CA GLU A 235 -2.38 21.60 -9.66
C GLU A 235 -2.53 22.18 -8.24
N PHE A 236 -1.48 22.12 -7.41
CA PHE A 236 -1.46 22.83 -6.12
C PHE A 236 -1.61 24.35 -6.29
N GLU A 237 -0.86 24.97 -7.21
CA GLU A 237 -0.98 26.41 -7.51
C GLU A 237 -2.40 26.75 -7.97
N ARG A 238 -2.98 25.92 -8.85
CA ARG A 238 -4.34 26.11 -9.37
C ARG A 238 -5.38 26.04 -8.27
N GLN A 239 -5.35 25.03 -7.40
CA GLN A 239 -6.37 24.88 -6.35
C GLN A 239 -6.20 25.87 -5.20
N THR A 240 -4.95 26.23 -4.87
CA THR A 240 -4.67 27.21 -3.80
C THR A 240 -4.73 28.66 -4.26
N GLN A 241 -4.88 28.91 -5.57
CA GLN A 241 -4.88 30.25 -6.18
C GLN A 241 -3.65 31.07 -5.77
N ALA A 242 -2.50 30.40 -5.62
CA ALA A 242 -1.26 31.00 -5.12
C ALA A 242 -0.07 30.53 -5.94
N LYS A 243 0.95 31.39 -6.05
CA LYS A 243 2.26 31.00 -6.57
C LYS A 243 3.09 30.37 -5.47
N TRP A 244 3.78 29.28 -5.83
CA TRP A 244 4.59 28.52 -4.90
C TRP A 244 6.09 28.76 -5.17
N GLU A 245 6.87 28.87 -4.10
CA GLU A 245 8.31 28.76 -4.19
C GLU A 245 8.67 27.32 -4.56
N ARG A 246 9.48 27.17 -5.60
CA ARG A 246 9.82 25.89 -6.18
C ARG A 246 11.33 25.70 -6.15
N GLU A 247 11.74 24.63 -5.50
CA GLU A 247 13.10 24.12 -5.51
C GLU A 247 13.13 22.73 -6.15
N TYR A 248 14.34 22.28 -6.50
CA TYR A 248 14.58 20.94 -7.03
C TYR A 248 15.63 20.23 -6.19
N THR A 249 15.42 18.95 -5.93
CA THR A 249 16.51 18.04 -5.56
C THR A 249 16.80 17.14 -6.75
N SER A 250 17.95 17.34 -7.36
CA SER A 250 18.38 16.55 -8.51
C SER A 250 18.57 15.08 -8.14
N LEU A 251 18.54 14.17 -9.13
CA LEU A 251 18.77 12.75 -8.87
C LEU A 251 20.13 12.46 -8.21
N PRO A 252 21.26 13.10 -8.59
CA PRO A 252 22.52 12.94 -7.88
C PRO A 252 22.45 13.38 -6.41
N GLU A 253 21.81 14.51 -6.11
CA GLU A 253 21.65 14.99 -4.73
C GLU A 253 20.75 14.07 -3.91
N LEU A 254 19.71 13.50 -4.53
CA LEU A 254 18.82 12.53 -3.87
C LEU A 254 19.56 11.22 -3.55
N LYS A 255 20.43 10.74 -4.45
CA LYS A 255 21.32 9.59 -4.20
C LYS A 255 22.29 9.86 -3.07
N GLN A 256 22.88 11.06 -3.04
CA GLN A 256 23.76 11.47 -1.96
C GLN A 256 23.01 11.51 -0.62
N LEU A 257 21.83 12.13 -0.59
CA LEU A 257 20.97 12.18 0.60
C LEU A 257 20.62 10.78 1.10
N GLU A 258 20.22 9.88 0.21
CA GLU A 258 19.95 8.48 0.56
C GLU A 258 21.16 7.82 1.23
N GLN A 259 22.36 8.00 0.67
CA GLN A 259 23.59 7.45 1.24
C GLN A 259 23.86 8.02 2.64
N GLU A 260 23.81 9.36 2.80
CA GLU A 260 24.00 10.05 4.07
C GLU A 260 23.03 9.52 5.15
N LEU A 261 21.75 9.35 4.79
CA LEU A 261 20.73 8.82 5.71
C LEU A 261 20.99 7.35 6.08
N TRP A 262 21.43 6.52 5.14
CA TRP A 262 21.78 5.13 5.45
C TRP A 262 23.01 5.03 6.36
N GLU A 263 24.03 5.85 6.14
CA GLU A 263 25.24 5.90 6.98
C GLU A 263 24.90 6.37 8.40
N ALA A 264 23.96 7.31 8.53
CA ALA A 264 23.45 7.79 9.81
C ALA A 264 22.48 6.82 10.51
N ASN A 265 22.10 5.70 9.89
CA ASN A 265 20.99 4.83 10.34
C ASN A 265 19.67 5.59 10.56
N ASP A 266 19.43 6.64 9.77
CA ASP A 266 18.20 7.41 9.86
C ASP A 266 17.03 6.62 9.22
N PRO A 267 15.88 6.47 9.89
CA PRO A 267 14.72 5.79 9.31
C PRO A 267 14.20 6.42 8.01
N LEU A 268 14.50 7.69 7.73
CA LEU A 268 14.17 8.38 6.49
C LEU A 268 14.98 7.87 5.29
N ALA A 269 16.07 7.11 5.51
CA ALA A 269 16.83 6.50 4.42
C ALA A 269 15.92 5.64 3.52
N VAL A 270 14.95 4.94 4.11
CA VAL A 270 13.93 4.17 3.37
C VAL A 270 13.10 5.08 2.47
N VAL A 271 12.70 6.25 2.96
CA VAL A 271 11.91 7.21 2.18
C VAL A 271 12.75 7.74 1.02
N ALA A 272 14.01 8.12 1.26
CA ALA A 272 14.91 8.59 0.22
C ALA A 272 15.17 7.53 -0.86
N THR A 273 15.40 6.26 -0.48
CA THR A 273 15.52 5.15 -1.44
C THR A 273 14.28 5.01 -2.31
N LEU A 274 13.08 5.01 -1.71
CA LEU A 274 11.84 4.86 -2.48
C LEU A 274 11.60 6.05 -3.41
N ARG A 275 11.82 7.28 -2.91
CA ARG A 275 11.74 8.51 -3.71
C ARG A 275 12.72 8.49 -4.88
N ARG A 276 13.94 7.98 -4.69
CA ARG A 276 14.90 7.77 -5.77
C ARG A 276 14.35 6.79 -6.81
N ILE A 277 13.92 5.60 -6.39
CA ILE A 277 13.40 4.56 -7.30
C ILE A 277 12.27 5.14 -8.18
N TRP A 278 11.35 5.90 -7.59
CA TRP A 278 10.26 6.53 -8.33
C TRP A 278 10.73 7.62 -9.29
N THR A 279 11.71 8.44 -8.87
CA THR A 279 12.32 9.48 -9.70
C THR A 279 13.08 8.89 -10.89
N GLU A 280 13.67 7.70 -10.74
CA GLU A 280 14.32 6.95 -11.82
C GLU A 280 13.33 6.24 -12.76
N GLY A 281 12.02 6.35 -12.51
CA GLY A 281 10.98 5.70 -13.31
C GLY A 281 10.83 4.21 -13.02
N GLY A 282 11.45 3.68 -11.94
CA GLY A 282 11.47 2.26 -11.60
C GLY A 282 10.12 1.63 -11.24
N THR A 283 9.00 2.32 -11.42
CA THR A 283 7.65 1.73 -11.27
C THR A 283 6.69 2.21 -12.36
N LEU A 284 7.24 2.70 -13.47
CA LEU A 284 6.48 2.99 -14.67
C LEU A 284 6.39 1.73 -15.52
N TYR A 285 5.18 1.19 -15.67
CA TYR A 285 4.91 0.12 -16.64
C TYR A 285 4.22 0.69 -17.88
N GLU A 286 4.32 -0.03 -19.00
CA GLU A 286 3.60 0.35 -20.23
C GLU A 286 2.09 0.10 -20.09
N MET A 287 1.71 -1.00 -19.44
CA MET A 287 0.32 -1.39 -19.20
C MET A 287 0.03 -1.47 -17.70
N ARG A 288 -1.25 -1.35 -17.34
CA ARG A 288 -1.75 -1.54 -15.98
C ARG A 288 -2.80 -2.62 -15.96
N ASP A 289 -2.89 -3.33 -14.85
CA ASP A 289 -3.83 -4.41 -14.63
C ASP A 289 -5.20 -3.90 -14.12
N ASN A 290 -5.44 -2.58 -14.12
CA ASN A 290 -6.72 -1.98 -13.69
C ASN A 290 -7.91 -2.61 -14.46
N ASP A 291 -7.84 -2.63 -15.79
CA ASP A 291 -8.92 -3.17 -16.64
C ASP A 291 -9.09 -4.68 -16.46
N LYS A 292 -7.97 -5.38 -16.24
CA LYS A 292 -7.93 -6.84 -16.05
C LYS A 292 -8.77 -7.29 -14.85
N ILE A 293 -8.83 -6.48 -13.80
CA ILE A 293 -9.62 -6.75 -12.59
C ILE A 293 -10.91 -5.94 -12.55
N HIS A 294 -11.31 -5.31 -13.66
CA HIS A 294 -12.48 -4.41 -13.72
C HIS A 294 -12.47 -3.40 -12.58
N ALA A 295 -11.31 -2.76 -12.36
CA ALA A 295 -11.18 -1.72 -11.35
C ALA A 295 -12.23 -0.62 -11.58
N PRO A 296 -12.85 -0.07 -10.52
CA PRO A 296 -13.81 1.01 -10.67
C PRO A 296 -13.12 2.30 -11.12
N ASP A 297 -13.88 3.39 -11.24
CA ASP A 297 -13.29 4.71 -11.48
C ASP A 297 -12.31 5.07 -10.36
N MET A 298 -11.08 5.38 -10.78
CA MET A 298 -9.99 5.76 -9.91
C MET A 298 -9.99 7.27 -9.66
N ASP A 299 -9.47 7.66 -8.50
CA ASP A 299 -9.24 9.06 -8.17
C ASP A 299 -8.26 9.70 -9.17
N THR A 300 -8.41 10.99 -9.42
CA THR A 300 -7.54 11.76 -10.32
C THR A 300 -6.48 12.55 -9.53
N LEU A 301 -5.56 13.20 -10.25
CA LEU A 301 -4.58 14.12 -9.66
C LEU A 301 -5.28 15.24 -8.88
N GLU A 302 -6.34 15.81 -9.45
CA GLU A 302 -7.11 16.91 -8.87
C GLU A 302 -7.72 16.50 -7.53
N ILE A 303 -8.29 15.28 -7.45
CA ILE A 303 -8.85 14.74 -6.20
C ILE A 303 -7.75 14.53 -5.16
N ALA A 304 -6.60 13.98 -5.56
CA ALA A 304 -5.48 13.73 -4.66
C ALA A 304 -4.90 15.03 -4.09
N VAL A 305 -4.71 16.05 -4.92
CA VAL A 305 -4.22 17.38 -4.50
C VAL A 305 -5.23 18.08 -3.59
N ALA A 306 -6.53 18.02 -3.91
CA ALA A 306 -7.57 18.62 -3.08
C ALA A 306 -7.54 18.06 -1.65
N ARG A 307 -7.44 16.74 -1.51
CA ARG A 307 -7.32 16.07 -0.22
C ARG A 307 -6.01 16.39 0.50
N ALA A 308 -4.91 16.52 -0.22
CA ALA A 308 -3.62 16.92 0.36
C ALA A 308 -3.67 18.35 0.92
N ILE A 309 -4.35 19.28 0.23
CA ILE A 309 -4.60 20.64 0.72
C ILE A 309 -5.45 20.62 1.99
N GLU A 310 -6.56 19.89 1.97
CA GLU A 310 -7.46 19.75 3.12
C GLU A 310 -6.72 19.18 4.34
N ALA A 311 -5.96 18.10 4.15
CA ALA A 311 -5.22 17.43 5.23
C ALA A 311 -4.13 18.30 5.88
N GLN A 312 -3.59 19.28 5.15
CA GLN A 312 -2.59 20.21 5.66
C GLN A 312 -3.18 21.52 6.21
N SER A 313 -4.47 21.76 5.98
CA SER A 313 -5.18 22.96 6.43
C SER A 313 -6.08 22.72 7.65
N ALA A 314 -6.24 21.46 8.05
CA ALA A 314 -7.05 21.00 9.17
C ALA A 314 -6.34 21.10 10.53
#